data_AF-A0A9D7ZVV0-F1
#
_entry.id   AF-A0A9D7ZVV0-F1
#
_cell.length_a   1.000
_cell.length_b   1.000
_cell.length_c   1.000
_cell.angle_alpha   90.00
_cell.angle_beta   90.00
_cell.angle_gamma   90.00
#
_symmetry.space_group_name_H-M   'P 1'
#
loop_
_entity.id
_entity.type
_entity.pdbx_description
1 polymer ?
#
loop_
_entity_poly.entity_id
_entity_poly.type
_entity_poly.pdbx_seq_one_letter_code
_entity_poly.pdbx_strand_id
1 'polypeptide(L)' 'MKVTISKMCMGDRNCNDLCPEIFEYDEDQLKSTIKLDEIPENLKDIVRQAAFECGAEAIIIEE' A
#
# COMPACT_ATOMS: atom_id res chain seq x y z
N MET A 1 11.50 0.28 -2.78
CA MET A 1 11.49 -0.64 -1.64
C MET A 1 11.02 0.10 -0.42
N LYS A 2 11.10 1.44 -0.37
CA LYS A 2 10.16 2.24 0.40
C LYS A 2 8.83 2.38 -0.35
N VAL A 3 7.74 2.29 0.39
CA VAL A 3 6.37 2.46 -0.14
C VAL A 3 5.70 3.60 0.60
N THR A 4 4.99 4.46 -0.11
CA THR A 4 4.14 5.49 0.48
C THR A 4 2.76 5.49 -0.15
N ILE A 5 1.75 5.82 0.65
CA ILE A 5 0.38 6.03 0.17
C ILE A 5 0.16 7.53 0.01
N SER A 6 -0.15 7.94 -1.22
CA SER A 6 -0.43 9.33 -1.57
C SER A 6 -1.84 9.73 -1.13
N LYS A 7 -2.13 11.04 -1.21
CA LYS A 7 -3.46 11.59 -0.95
C LYS A 7 -4.52 11.17 -1.97
N MET A 8 -4.13 10.50 -3.05
CA MET A 8 -5.05 9.98 -4.07
C MET A 8 -5.76 8.71 -3.61
N CYS A 9 -5.37 8.13 -2.47
CA CYS A 9 -6.02 6.93 -1.93
C CYS A 9 -7.52 7.19 -1.69
N MET A 10 -8.37 6.39 -2.35
CA MET A 10 -9.82 6.47 -2.22
C MET A 10 -10.40 5.52 -1.16
N GLY A 11 -9.53 4.81 -0.41
CA GLY A 11 -9.96 3.90 0.64
C GLY A 11 -10.52 2.57 0.13
N ASP A 12 -10.11 2.12 -1.07
CA ASP A 12 -10.57 0.86 -1.68
C ASP A 12 -10.23 -0.41 -0.87
N ARG A 13 -9.29 -0.31 0.08
CA ARG A 13 -8.81 -1.41 0.95
C ARG A 13 -8.21 -2.63 0.24
N ASN A 14 -8.23 -2.72 -1.09
CA ASN A 14 -7.66 -3.84 -1.84
C ASN A 14 -6.19 -4.13 -1.47
N CYS A 15 -5.36 -3.09 -1.27
CA CYS A 15 -3.97 -3.27 -0.85
C CYS A 15 -3.84 -3.89 0.56
N ASN A 16 -4.75 -3.55 1.48
CA ASN A 16 -4.80 -4.12 2.82
C ASN A 16 -5.29 -5.58 2.79
N ASP A 17 -6.22 -5.92 1.91
CA ASP A 17 -6.64 -7.31 1.70
C ASP A 17 -5.55 -8.18 1.05
N LEU A 18 -4.80 -7.61 0.10
CA LEU A 18 -3.73 -8.31 -0.62
C LEU A 18 -2.49 -8.54 0.26
N CYS A 19 -2.10 -7.54 1.06
CA CYS A 19 -0.92 -7.62 1.92
C CYS A 19 -1.12 -6.88 3.26
N PRO A 20 -1.87 -7.47 4.21
CA PRO A 20 -2.15 -6.84 5.51
C PRO A 20 -0.93 -6.70 6.42
N GLU A 21 0.18 -7.36 6.07
CA GLU A 21 1.48 -7.26 6.73
C GLU A 21 2.14 -5.89 6.46
N ILE A 22 1.95 -5.35 5.26
CA ILE A 22 2.54 -4.08 4.83
C ILE A 22 1.54 -2.94 4.91
N PHE A 23 0.32 -3.15 4.40
CA PHE A 23 -0.68 -2.12 4.33
C PHE A 23 -1.59 -2.20 5.55
N GLU A 24 -1.90 -1.05 6.13
CA GLU A 24 -2.93 -0.86 7.14
C GLU A 24 -4.03 0.03 6.56
N TYR A 25 -5.24 -0.07 7.08
CA TYR A 25 -6.28 0.89 6.80
C TYR A 25 -6.52 1.76 8.03
N ASP A 26 -6.32 3.06 7.85
CA ASP A 26 -6.56 4.07 8.87
C ASP A 26 -8.05 4.47 8.80
N GLU A 27 -8.82 4.09 9.82
CA GLU A 27 -10.26 4.36 9.88
C GLU A 27 -10.58 5.84 10.14
N ASP A 28 -9.66 6.59 10.75
CA ASP A 28 -9.84 8.03 11.01
C ASP A 28 -9.61 8.85 9.74
N GLN A 29 -8.60 8.49 8.96
CA GLN A 29 -8.23 9.18 7.71
C GLN A 29 -8.91 8.59 6.48
N LEU A 30 -9.62 7.47 6.63
CA LEU A 30 -10.28 6.71 5.57
C LEU A 30 -9.34 6.38 4.40
N LYS A 31 -8.08 6.07 4.72
CA LYS A 31 -7.03 5.82 3.73
C LYS A 31 -6.12 4.69 4.17
N SER A 32 -5.46 4.06 3.21
CA SER A 32 -4.42 3.09 3.53
C SER A 32 -3.14 3.79 4.00
N THR A 33 -2.43 3.14 4.92
CA THR A 33 -1.12 3.53 5.44
C THR A 33 -0.17 2.34 5.36
N ILE A 34 1.12 2.57 5.58
CA ILE A 34 2.15 1.53 5.54
C ILE A 34 2.60 1.25 6.98
N LYS A 35 2.62 -0.03 7.37
CA LYS A 35 3.09 -0.49 8.68
C LYS A 35 4.61 -0.55 8.78
N LEU A 36 5.28 -0.78 7.65
CA LEU A 36 6.71 -1.03 7.55
C LEU A 36 7.34 -0.17 6.46
N ASP A 37 8.26 0.71 6.82
CA ASP A 37 9.01 1.53 5.85
C ASP A 37 9.84 0.69 4.86
N GLU A 38 10.39 -0.43 5.32
CA GLU A 38 11.21 -1.35 4.51
C GLU A 38 10.42 -2.62 4.18
N ILE A 39 10.20 -2.87 2.89
CA ILE A 39 9.47 -4.05 2.42
C ILE A 39 10.39 -5.28 2.37
N PRO A 40 10.07 -6.37 3.09
CA PRO A 40 10.77 -7.65 2.98
C PRO A 40 10.78 -8.18 1.54
N GLU A 41 11.88 -8.82 1.12
CA GLU A 41 12.01 -9.36 -0.25
C GLU A 41 10.82 -10.24 -0.68
N ASN A 42 10.32 -11.08 0.22
CA ASN A 42 9.19 -11.98 -0.04
C ASN A 42 7.84 -11.26 -0.26
N LEU A 43 7.73 -9.99 0.13
CA LEU A 43 6.50 -9.18 0.00
C LEU A 43 6.60 -8.15 -1.12
N LYS A 44 7.79 -7.91 -1.70
CA LYS A 44 8.01 -6.92 -2.75
C LYS A 44 7.13 -7.14 -3.97
N ASP A 45 6.96 -8.38 -4.39
CA ASP A 45 6.13 -8.70 -5.55
C ASP A 45 4.64 -8.47 -5.27
N ILE A 46 4.19 -8.79 -4.04
CA ILE A 46 2.81 -8.52 -3.61
C ILE A 46 2.54 -7.01 -3.53
N VAL A 47 3.49 -6.24 -3.00
CA VAL A 47 3.41 -4.77 -2.95
C VAL A 47 3.37 -4.15 -4.34
N ARG A 48 4.17 -4.65 -5.28
CA ARG A 48 4.12 -4.21 -6.69
C ARG A 48 2.78 -4.53 -7.34
N GLN A 49 2.23 -5.72 -7.06
CA GLN A 49 0.90 -6.09 -7.51
C GLN A 49 -0.17 -5.16 -6.92
N ALA A 50 -0.12 -4.87 -5.62
CA ALA A 50 -1.05 -3.93 -4.98
C ALA A 50 -0.99 -2.54 -5.63
N ALA A 51 0.20 -2.05 -5.95
CA ALA A 51 0.37 -0.77 -6.65
C ALA A 51 -0.21 -0.79 -8.07
N PHE A 52 -0.03 -1.89 -8.80
CA PHE A 52 -0.58 -2.07 -10.14
C PHE A 52 -2.11 -2.18 -10.15
N GLU A 53 -2.69 -2.84 -9.14
CA GLU A 53 -4.15 -2.99 -9.00
C GLU A 53 -4.81 -1.75 -8.38
N CYS A 54 -4.04 -0.79 -7.87
CA CYS A 54 -4.58 0.43 -7.30
C CYS A 54 -5.13 1.33 -8.42
N GLY A 55 -6.45 1.35 -8.60
CA GLY A 55 -7.10 2.16 -9.63
C GLY A 55 -6.90 3.67 -9.47
N ALA A 56 -6.51 4.14 -8.28
CA ALA A 56 -6.18 5.53 -8.00
C ALA A 56 -4.67 5.85 -8.13
N GLU A 57 -3.84 4.86 -8.48
CA GLU A 57 -2.38 4.97 -8.55
C GLU A 57 -1.78 5.62 -7.29
N ALA A 58 -2.38 5.32 -6.13
CA ALA A 58 -2.06 5.99 -4.86
C ALA A 58 -0.83 5.40 -4.17
N ILE A 59 -0.33 4.25 -4.63
CA ILE A 59 0.78 3.52 -4.01
C ILE A 59 2.07 3.88 -4.77
N ILE A 60 2.95 4.63 -4.12
CA ILE A 60 4.22 5.09 -4.68
C ILE A 60 5.34 4.22 -4.13
N ILE A 61 6.19 3.69 -5.01
CA ILE A 61 7.33 2.84 -4.65
C ILE A 61 8.63 3.56 -5.04
N GLU A 62 9.46 3.88 -4.05
CA GLU A 62 10.78 4.52 -4.25
C GLU A 62 11.89 3.64 -3.65
N GLU A 63 13.00 3.50 -4.39
CA GLU A 63 14.20 2.67 -4.12
C GLU A 63 13.97 1.36 -3.39
#